data_AF-A0A969IMM0-F1
#
_entry.id   AF-A0A969IMM0-F1
#
_cell.length_a   1.000
_cell.length_b   1.000
_cell.length_c   1.000
_cell.angle_alpha   90.00
_cell.angle_beta   90.00
_cell.angle_gamma   90.00
#
_symmetry.space_group_name_H-M   'P 1'
#
loop_
_entity.id
_entity.type
_entity.pdbx_description
1 polymer ?
#
loop_
_entity_poly.entity_id
_entity_poly.type
_entity_poly.pdbx_seq_one_letter_code
_entity_poly.pdbx_strand_id
1 'polypeptide(L)'
;MNDWTIRPNVGLGRLRFGTTPAEVDQLTETYGAVNSRRSLAPPVDVTESTIELLKHMLTEEQISSFREASEAQRTSLSGLVQEIRGHGLQLTYKNDRLDSLFAEWKTANINFEGHYLFTSNPIPAFLALQSANNAAPIVNDTDIYFANLHLGVYGFMDLNSNGRLVLREVENERGGERSIIWGVDYAPGEDITPKYRPVVIE
;
A
#
# COMPACT_ATOMS: atom_id res chain seq x y z
N MET A 1 22.66 10.03 -2.92
CA MET A 1 21.72 8.97 -2.50
C MET A 1 20.46 9.16 -3.32
N ASN A 2 19.88 8.12 -3.92
CA ASN A 2 18.68 8.26 -4.73
C ASN A 2 17.45 8.34 -3.81
N ASP A 3 16.64 9.39 -3.98
CA ASP A 3 15.47 9.68 -3.15
C ASP A 3 14.29 8.73 -3.39
N TRP A 4 14.32 7.97 -4.48
CA TRP A 4 13.28 7.02 -4.84
C TRP A 4 13.67 5.57 -4.52
N THR A 5 14.76 5.35 -3.78
CA THR A 5 15.16 4.00 -3.38
C THR A 5 14.40 3.54 -2.14
N ILE A 6 13.73 2.40 -2.23
CA ILE A 6 13.12 1.70 -1.09
C ILE A 6 14.24 1.29 -0.13
N ARG A 7 14.13 1.72 1.13
CA ARG A 7 15.01 1.34 2.24
C ARG A 7 14.21 0.56 3.29
N PRO A 8 14.20 -0.78 3.26
CA PRO A 8 13.37 -1.62 4.13
C PRO A 8 13.38 -1.15 5.58
N ASN A 9 12.20 -1.09 6.19
CA ASN A 9 11.98 -0.64 7.59
C ASN A 9 12.42 0.80 7.89
N VAL A 10 12.78 1.60 6.87
CA VAL A 10 13.25 2.99 7.03
C VAL A 10 12.36 3.99 6.29
N GLY A 11 12.01 3.74 5.02
CA GLY A 11 11.23 4.67 4.19
C GLY A 11 11.87 4.97 2.83
N LEU A 12 11.20 5.76 2.00
CA LEU A 12 11.59 5.99 0.60
C LEU A 12 12.68 7.07 0.49
N GLY A 13 13.94 6.67 0.31
CA GLY A 13 15.06 7.60 0.20
C GLY A 13 15.22 8.53 1.40
N ARG A 14 14.86 9.80 1.23
CA ARG A 14 14.82 10.82 2.29
C ARG A 14 13.51 10.83 3.08
N LEU A 15 12.40 10.34 2.54
CA LEU A 15 11.19 10.08 3.31
C LEU A 15 11.46 8.94 4.28
N ARG A 16 11.26 9.18 5.58
CA ARG A 16 11.47 8.15 6.60
C ARG A 16 10.22 7.95 7.45
N PHE A 17 9.91 6.70 7.77
CA PHE A 17 8.89 6.39 8.76
C PHE A 17 9.22 7.11 10.08
N GLY A 18 8.18 7.59 10.76
CA GLY A 18 8.30 8.40 11.97
C GLY A 18 8.56 9.90 11.75
N THR A 19 8.79 10.35 10.51
CA THR A 19 8.86 11.80 10.23
C THR A 19 7.49 12.47 10.32
N THR A 20 7.48 13.73 10.71
CA THR A 20 6.28 14.57 10.76
C THR A 20 5.91 15.10 9.37
N PRO A 21 4.64 15.51 9.14
CA PRO A 21 4.25 16.15 7.89
C PRO A 21 5.10 17.37 7.53
N ALA A 22 5.50 18.17 8.52
CA ALA A 22 6.34 19.35 8.31
C ALA A 22 7.76 19.01 7.81
N GLU A 23 8.32 17.88 8.23
CA GLU A 23 9.60 17.38 7.72
C GLU A 23 9.46 16.84 6.30
N VAL A 24 8.35 16.15 6.00
CA VAL A 24 8.02 15.69 4.64
C VAL A 24 7.80 16.88 3.70
N ASP A 25 7.16 17.95 4.15
CA ASP A 25 6.90 19.15 3.35
C ASP A 25 8.19 19.83 2.83
N GLN A 26 9.32 19.68 3.54
CA GLN A 26 10.64 20.15 3.09
C GLN A 26 11.18 19.38 1.87
N LEU A 27 10.57 18.24 1.52
CA LEU A 27 10.98 17.38 0.41
C LEU A 27 10.08 17.56 -0.83
N THR A 28 9.29 18.63 -0.87
CA THR A 28 8.32 18.93 -1.94
C THR A 28 8.94 19.00 -3.33
N GLU A 29 10.19 19.49 -3.48
CA GLU A 29 10.88 19.51 -4.77
C GLU A 29 11.12 18.10 -5.35
N THR A 30 11.16 17.08 -4.48
CA THR A 30 11.45 15.70 -4.86
C THR A 30 10.20 14.85 -4.98
N TYR A 31 9.31 14.90 -3.99
CA TYR A 31 8.10 14.05 -3.95
C TYR A 31 6.83 14.78 -4.39
N GLY A 32 6.95 16.03 -4.84
CA GLY A 32 5.84 16.87 -5.24
C GLY A 32 5.13 17.53 -4.06
N ALA A 33 4.34 18.54 -4.38
CA ALA A 33 3.51 19.26 -3.43
C ALA A 33 2.34 18.40 -2.93
N VAL A 34 1.79 18.79 -1.79
CA VAL A 34 0.56 18.20 -1.24
C VAL A 34 -0.60 18.56 -2.15
N ASN A 35 -1.25 17.54 -2.73
CA ASN A 35 -2.47 17.69 -3.51
C ASN A 35 -3.71 17.67 -2.60
N SER A 36 -3.71 16.77 -1.62
CA SER A 36 -4.77 16.67 -0.63
C SER A 36 -4.25 16.04 0.67
N ARG A 37 -4.88 16.39 1.79
CA ARG A 37 -4.63 15.80 3.11
C ARG A 37 -5.97 15.68 3.84
N ARG A 38 -6.33 14.49 4.32
CA ARG A 38 -7.62 14.22 4.98
C ARG A 38 -7.49 13.21 6.12
N SER A 39 -8.32 13.38 7.16
CA SER A 39 -8.53 12.33 8.16
C SER A 39 -9.18 11.11 7.51
N LEU A 40 -8.72 9.91 7.87
CA LEU A 40 -9.39 8.66 7.49
C LEU A 40 -10.53 8.30 8.44
N ALA A 41 -10.52 8.80 9.69
CA ALA A 41 -11.63 8.61 10.60
C ALA A 41 -12.88 9.36 10.10
N PRO A 42 -14.03 8.68 9.96
CA PRO A 42 -15.27 9.31 9.53
C PRO A 42 -15.76 10.32 10.60
N PRO A 43 -16.30 11.47 10.18
CA PRO A 43 -16.96 12.41 11.08
C PRO A 43 -18.13 11.77 11.84
N VAL A 44 -18.36 12.20 13.09
CA VAL A 44 -19.42 11.66 13.97
C VAL A 44 -20.82 11.92 13.40
N ASP A 45 -21.01 13.06 12.76
CA ASP A 45 -22.28 13.52 12.19
C ASP A 45 -22.77 12.65 11.01
N VAL A 46 -21.87 11.98 10.29
CA VAL A 46 -22.22 11.10 9.17
C VAL A 46 -23.01 9.87 9.63
N THR A 47 -22.63 9.27 10.76
CA THR A 47 -23.30 8.08 11.31
C THR A 47 -24.74 8.41 11.69
N GLU A 48 -24.96 9.46 12.47
CA GLU A 48 -26.30 9.84 12.91
C GLU A 48 -27.17 10.35 11.76
N SER A 49 -26.58 11.08 10.80
CA SER A 49 -27.31 11.49 9.58
C SER A 49 -27.77 10.30 8.74
N THR A 50 -26.94 9.24 8.66
CA THR A 50 -27.29 8.00 7.95
C THR A 50 -28.39 7.24 8.68
N ILE A 51 -28.32 7.16 10.02
CA ILE A 51 -29.37 6.54 10.84
C ILE A 51 -30.69 7.28 10.64
N GLU A 52 -30.69 8.61 10.72
CA GLU A 52 -31.89 9.43 10.57
C GLU A 52 -32.55 9.24 9.20
N LEU A 53 -31.75 9.12 8.12
CA LEU A 53 -32.24 8.85 6.77
C LEU A 53 -32.88 7.45 6.64
N LEU A 54 -32.37 6.46 7.37
CA LEU A 54 -32.76 5.06 7.21
C LEU A 54 -33.66 4.54 8.35
N LYS A 55 -33.95 5.36 9.37
CA LYS A 55 -34.62 4.92 10.61
C LYS A 55 -35.96 4.23 10.41
N HIS A 56 -36.68 4.55 9.34
CA HIS A 56 -37.97 3.92 9.02
C HIS A 56 -37.83 2.51 8.44
N MET A 57 -36.62 2.11 8.03
CA MET A 57 -36.30 0.80 7.46
C MET A 57 -35.48 -0.09 8.40
N LEU A 58 -35.06 0.45 9.55
CA LEU A 58 -34.18 -0.22 10.50
C LEU A 58 -34.89 -0.48 11.83
N THR A 59 -34.58 -1.62 12.45
CA THR A 59 -34.96 -1.89 13.84
C THR A 59 -34.00 -1.18 14.80
N GLU A 60 -34.40 -1.00 16.05
CA GLU A 60 -33.52 -0.44 17.10
C GLU A 60 -32.23 -1.25 17.27
N GLU A 61 -32.30 -2.58 17.16
CA GLU A 61 -31.13 -3.46 17.22
C GLU A 61 -30.15 -3.21 16.05
N GLN A 62 -30.68 -3.02 14.85
CA GLN A 62 -29.86 -2.68 13.67
C GLN A 62 -29.23 -1.29 13.82
N ILE A 63 -29.96 -0.32 14.36
CA ILE A 63 -29.44 1.02 14.65
C ILE A 63 -28.30 0.93 15.68
N SER A 64 -28.49 0.18 16.77
CA SER A 64 -27.45 -0.01 17.80
C SER A 64 -26.20 -0.67 17.20
N SER A 65 -26.39 -1.76 16.45
CA SER A 65 -25.29 -2.47 15.80
C SER A 65 -24.53 -1.58 14.82
N PHE A 66 -25.23 -0.72 14.08
CA PHE A 66 -24.62 0.22 13.16
C PHE A 66 -23.80 1.31 13.88
N ARG A 67 -24.30 1.83 15.02
CA ARG A 67 -23.54 2.77 15.87
C ARG A 67 -22.27 2.13 16.41
N GLU A 68 -22.37 0.90 16.93
CA GLU A 68 -21.22 0.17 17.45
C GLU A 68 -20.16 -0.09 16.38
N ALA A 69 -20.58 -0.55 15.19
CA ALA A 69 -19.68 -0.75 14.06
C ALA A 69 -19.02 0.58 13.61
N SER A 70 -19.79 1.67 13.58
CA SER A 70 -19.28 2.99 13.24
C SER A 70 -18.28 3.52 14.26
N GLU A 71 -18.53 3.32 15.56
CA GLU A 71 -17.62 3.71 16.64
C GLU A 71 -16.32 2.89 16.58
N ALA A 72 -16.42 1.58 16.37
CA ALA A 72 -15.27 0.70 16.23
C ALA A 72 -14.41 1.11 15.02
N GLN A 73 -15.03 1.41 13.88
CA GLN A 73 -14.33 1.92 12.69
C GLN A 73 -13.67 3.28 12.95
N ARG A 74 -14.36 4.21 13.62
CA ARG A 74 -13.78 5.52 13.94
C ARG A 74 -12.60 5.39 14.87
N THR A 75 -12.69 4.52 15.86
CA THR A 75 -11.61 4.22 16.80
C THR A 75 -10.40 3.63 16.09
N SER A 76 -10.61 2.66 15.18
CA SER A 76 -9.51 2.02 14.45
C SER A 76 -8.79 2.97 13.47
N LEU A 77 -9.51 3.93 12.91
CA LEU A 77 -8.97 4.94 11.99
C LEU A 77 -8.56 6.25 12.70
N SER A 78 -8.75 6.34 14.01
CA SER A 78 -8.45 7.55 14.78
C SER A 78 -6.95 7.88 14.69
N GLY A 79 -6.65 9.15 14.47
CA GLY A 79 -5.28 9.63 14.30
C GLY A 79 -4.62 9.26 12.97
N LEU A 80 -5.34 8.57 12.06
CA LEU A 80 -4.87 8.31 10.70
C LEU A 80 -5.22 9.46 9.76
N VAL A 81 -4.20 9.98 9.08
CA VAL A 81 -4.33 11.02 8.05
C VAL A 81 -3.70 10.51 6.76
N GLN A 82 -4.45 10.58 5.67
CA GLN A 82 -3.96 10.27 4.34
C GLN A 82 -3.61 11.56 3.61
N GLU A 83 -2.47 11.57 2.96
CA GLU A 83 -1.98 12.65 2.11
C GLU A 83 -1.66 12.11 0.72
N ILE A 84 -2.05 12.86 -0.31
CA ILE A 84 -1.72 12.55 -1.70
C ILE A 84 -0.76 13.62 -2.20
N ARG A 85 0.36 13.19 -2.79
CA ARG A 85 1.35 14.06 -3.42
C ARG A 85 1.43 13.84 -4.93
N GLY A 86 2.37 14.52 -5.57
CA GLY A 86 2.70 14.33 -6.98
C GLY A 86 3.03 12.87 -7.32
N HIS A 87 2.94 12.54 -8.60
CA HIS A 87 3.35 11.25 -9.16
C HIS A 87 2.62 10.02 -8.61
N GLY A 88 1.49 10.19 -7.92
CA GLY A 88 0.70 9.06 -7.39
C GLY A 88 1.23 8.51 -6.07
N LEU A 89 2.09 9.25 -5.37
CA LEU A 89 2.55 8.91 -4.03
C LEU A 89 1.48 9.28 -2.99
N GLN A 90 1.14 8.33 -2.15
CA GLN A 90 0.25 8.51 -1.01
C GLN A 90 1.01 8.21 0.28
N LEU A 91 0.82 9.06 1.28
CA LEU A 91 1.43 8.95 2.60
C LEU A 91 0.31 8.78 3.62
N THR A 92 0.45 7.80 4.50
CA THR A 92 -0.44 7.67 5.65
C THR A 92 0.35 8.00 6.90
N TYR A 93 -0.16 8.95 7.68
CA TYR A 93 0.37 9.32 8.97
C TYR A 93 -0.50 8.73 10.06
N LYS A 94 0.12 8.23 11.12
CA LYS A 94 -0.52 7.80 12.35
C LYS A 94 -0.01 8.66 13.49
N ASN A 95 -0.91 9.36 14.17
CA ASN A 95 -0.54 10.26 15.28
C ASN A 95 0.57 11.27 14.88
N ASP A 96 0.39 11.90 13.72
CA ASP A 96 1.32 12.92 13.16
C ASP A 96 2.72 12.38 12.79
N ARG A 97 2.83 11.08 12.53
CA ARG A 97 4.07 10.40 12.16
C ARG A 97 3.86 9.55 10.93
N LEU A 98 4.76 9.64 9.94
CA LEU A 98 4.68 8.85 8.71
C LEU A 98 4.72 7.36 9.08
N ASP A 99 3.66 6.66 8.75
CA ASP A 99 3.42 5.27 9.15
C ASP A 99 3.55 4.35 7.94
N SER A 100 2.90 4.70 6.82
CA SER A 100 2.97 3.91 5.59
C SER A 100 3.00 4.77 4.33
N LEU A 101 3.48 4.14 3.25
CA LEU A 101 3.55 4.68 1.91
C LEU A 101 2.73 3.79 0.98
N PHE A 102 2.00 4.40 0.05
CA PHE A 102 1.43 3.72 -1.09
C PHE A 102 1.90 4.44 -2.36
N ALA A 103 2.28 3.68 -3.38
CA ALA A 103 2.70 4.24 -4.65
C ALA A 103 2.12 3.43 -5.81
N GLU A 104 1.58 4.13 -6.79
CA GLU A 104 1.13 3.56 -8.06
C GLU A 104 2.20 3.69 -9.15
N TRP A 105 1.96 3.02 -10.29
CA TRP A 105 2.85 3.01 -11.46
C TRP A 105 3.33 4.38 -11.96
N LYS A 106 2.61 5.46 -11.69
CA LYS A 106 3.02 6.85 -12.01
C LYS A 106 4.28 7.28 -11.27
N THR A 107 4.67 6.55 -10.22
CA THR A 107 5.86 6.77 -9.40
C THR A 107 7.08 6.02 -9.97
N ALA A 108 7.34 6.20 -11.26
CA ALA A 108 8.25 5.35 -12.06
C ALA A 108 9.69 5.25 -11.53
N ASN A 109 10.14 6.23 -10.75
CA ASN A 109 11.50 6.27 -10.20
C ASN A 109 11.72 5.34 -9.00
N ILE A 110 10.65 4.75 -8.44
CA ILE A 110 10.77 3.85 -7.29
C ILE A 110 11.59 2.62 -7.68
N ASN A 111 12.65 2.37 -6.92
CA ASN A 111 13.59 1.28 -7.14
C ASN A 111 14.00 0.59 -5.84
N PHE A 112 14.45 -0.65 -5.96
CA PHE A 112 15.13 -1.38 -4.89
C PHE A 112 16.50 -1.80 -5.40
N GLU A 113 17.56 -1.40 -4.70
CA GLU A 113 18.96 -1.65 -5.11
C GLU A 113 19.28 -1.22 -6.56
N GLY A 114 18.65 -0.14 -7.03
CA GLY A 114 18.83 0.37 -8.40
C GLY A 114 17.96 -0.31 -9.46
N HIS A 115 17.18 -1.32 -9.09
CA HIS A 115 16.20 -1.96 -9.96
C HIS A 115 14.83 -1.31 -9.80
N TYR A 116 14.35 -0.64 -10.85
CA TYR A 116 13.07 0.05 -10.85
C TYR A 116 11.89 -0.93 -10.84
N LEU A 117 10.93 -0.70 -9.95
CA LEU A 117 9.78 -1.60 -9.79
C LEU A 117 8.77 -1.42 -10.93
N PHE A 118 8.39 -0.18 -11.26
CA PHE A 118 7.32 0.11 -12.22
C PHE A 118 7.83 0.20 -13.67
N THR A 119 8.56 -0.83 -14.12
CA THR A 119 9.08 -0.92 -15.50
C THR A 119 8.41 -2.05 -16.29
N SER A 120 8.64 -2.11 -17.60
CA SER A 120 8.16 -3.23 -18.43
C SER A 120 8.68 -4.59 -17.94
N ASN A 121 9.92 -4.63 -17.45
CA ASN A 121 10.56 -5.81 -16.88
C ASN A 121 10.87 -5.61 -15.37
N PRO A 122 9.96 -5.99 -14.47
CA PRO A 122 10.17 -5.88 -13.03
C PRO A 122 11.02 -7.01 -12.42
N ILE A 123 11.40 -8.04 -13.21
CA ILE A 123 12.06 -9.26 -12.72
C ILE A 123 13.31 -8.95 -11.86
N PRO A 124 14.24 -8.07 -12.30
CA PRO A 124 15.43 -7.78 -11.49
C PRO A 124 15.09 -7.21 -10.10
N ALA A 125 14.06 -6.36 -10.01
CA ALA A 125 13.63 -5.78 -8.74
C ALA A 125 13.04 -6.85 -7.81
N PHE A 126 12.24 -7.78 -8.36
CA PHE A 126 11.64 -8.86 -7.58
C PHE A 126 12.67 -9.86 -7.06
N LEU A 127 13.68 -10.19 -7.85
CA LEU A 127 14.79 -11.02 -7.40
C LEU A 127 15.55 -10.38 -6.24
N ALA A 128 15.85 -9.09 -6.34
CA ALA A 128 16.50 -8.34 -5.27
C ALA A 128 15.63 -8.30 -4.00
N LEU A 129 14.32 -8.03 -4.13
CA LEU A 129 13.38 -8.05 -3.01
C LEU A 129 13.28 -9.44 -2.37
N GLN A 130 13.21 -10.51 -3.17
CA GLN A 130 13.16 -11.88 -2.65
C GLN A 130 14.44 -12.23 -1.89
N SER A 131 15.60 -11.85 -2.41
CA SER A 131 16.88 -12.05 -1.73
C SER A 131 16.94 -11.29 -0.40
N ALA A 132 16.53 -10.02 -0.40
CA ALA A 132 16.53 -9.19 0.80
C ALA A 132 15.49 -9.62 1.84
N ASN A 133 14.34 -10.18 1.41
CA ASN A 133 13.30 -10.66 2.30
C ASN A 133 13.76 -11.86 3.13
N ASN A 134 14.77 -12.63 2.70
CA ASN A 134 15.33 -13.76 3.47
C ASN A 134 14.26 -14.80 3.94
N ALA A 135 13.17 -14.91 3.20
CA ALA A 135 12.07 -15.84 3.42
C ALA A 135 11.27 -15.96 2.11
N ALA A 136 10.50 -17.04 1.96
CA ALA A 136 9.51 -17.12 0.90
C ALA A 136 8.51 -15.96 1.08
N PRO A 137 8.22 -15.17 0.02
CA PRO A 137 7.18 -14.17 0.13
C PRO A 137 5.82 -14.86 0.22
N ILE A 138 4.88 -14.22 0.92
CA ILE A 138 3.51 -14.69 1.00
C ILE A 138 2.79 -14.27 -0.28
N VAL A 139 2.14 -15.22 -0.93
CA VAL A 139 1.37 -14.96 -2.14
C VAL A 139 -0.11 -15.13 -1.81
N ASN A 140 -0.93 -14.17 -2.22
CA ASN A 140 -2.38 -14.23 -2.11
C ASN A 140 -2.98 -13.80 -3.46
N ASP A 141 -3.55 -14.75 -4.19
CA ASP A 141 -4.00 -14.55 -5.58
C ASP A 141 -2.89 -13.97 -6.48
N THR A 142 -3.00 -12.70 -6.89
CA THR A 142 -2.01 -12.00 -7.73
C THR A 142 -1.12 -11.02 -6.95
N ASP A 143 -1.24 -11.01 -5.63
CA ASP A 143 -0.50 -10.13 -4.72
C ASP A 143 0.67 -10.86 -4.06
N ILE A 144 1.76 -10.13 -3.83
CA ILE A 144 2.94 -10.65 -3.13
C ILE A 144 3.24 -9.77 -1.92
N TYR A 145 3.53 -10.40 -0.79
CA TYR A 145 3.96 -9.73 0.42
C TYR A 145 5.32 -10.23 0.89
N PHE A 146 6.28 -9.31 0.97
CA PHE A 146 7.61 -9.52 1.51
C PHE A 146 7.62 -9.16 3.00
N ALA A 147 7.31 -10.13 3.85
CA ALA A 147 7.07 -9.92 5.27
C ALA A 147 8.22 -9.24 6.02
N ASN A 148 9.46 -9.63 5.79
CA ASN A 148 10.62 -9.03 6.48
C ASN A 148 10.96 -7.62 5.97
N LEU A 149 10.37 -7.23 4.84
CA LEU A 149 10.51 -5.88 4.25
C LEU A 149 9.29 -4.99 4.53
N HIS A 150 8.22 -5.55 5.11
CA HIS A 150 6.90 -4.93 5.30
C HIS A 150 6.33 -4.32 4.01
N LEU A 151 6.59 -4.98 2.87
CA LEU A 151 6.29 -4.49 1.53
C LEU A 151 5.30 -5.41 0.82
N GLY A 152 4.12 -4.88 0.50
CA GLY A 152 3.16 -5.51 -0.40
C GLY A 152 3.28 -4.95 -1.81
N VAL A 153 3.14 -5.82 -2.81
CA VAL A 153 3.17 -5.46 -4.23
C VAL A 153 1.95 -6.09 -4.93
N TYR A 154 1.27 -5.29 -5.74
CA TYR A 154 -0.05 -5.60 -6.31
C TYR A 154 -0.04 -5.42 -7.82
N GLY A 155 -0.72 -6.32 -8.55
CA GLY A 155 -0.86 -6.24 -10.01
C GLY A 155 0.41 -6.57 -10.81
N PHE A 156 1.42 -7.16 -10.16
CA PHE A 156 2.68 -7.58 -10.78
C PHE A 156 2.65 -9.01 -11.32
N MET A 157 1.64 -9.81 -10.96
CA MET A 157 1.52 -11.20 -11.41
C MET A 157 0.26 -11.42 -12.24
N ASP A 158 0.34 -12.36 -13.19
CA ASP A 158 -0.79 -12.93 -13.91
C ASP A 158 -0.75 -14.47 -13.80
N LEU A 159 -1.91 -15.11 -13.90
CA LEU A 159 -2.02 -16.56 -14.10
C LEU A 159 -1.77 -16.88 -15.58
N ASN A 160 -0.74 -17.67 -15.87
CA ASN A 160 -0.51 -18.16 -17.22
C ASN A 160 -1.49 -19.30 -17.59
N SER A 161 -1.46 -19.74 -18.85
CA SER A 161 -2.33 -20.80 -19.38
C SER A 161 -2.22 -22.14 -18.66
N ASN A 162 -1.15 -22.36 -17.89
CA ASN A 162 -0.92 -23.58 -17.11
C ASN A 162 -1.33 -23.41 -15.64
N GLY A 163 -2.00 -22.32 -15.29
CA GLY A 163 -2.41 -22.00 -13.93
C GLY A 163 -1.25 -21.65 -13.00
N ARG A 164 -0.10 -21.22 -13.55
CA ARG A 164 1.05 -20.74 -12.76
C ARG A 164 1.06 -19.22 -12.73
N LEU A 165 1.32 -18.66 -11.56
CA LEU A 165 1.60 -17.24 -11.41
C LEU A 165 2.95 -16.92 -12.04
N VAL A 166 2.95 -15.94 -12.94
CA VAL A 166 4.15 -15.41 -13.59
C VAL A 166 4.18 -13.90 -13.41
N LEU A 167 5.37 -13.32 -13.34
CA LEU A 167 5.50 -11.87 -13.37
C LEU A 167 4.97 -11.35 -14.70
N ARG A 168 4.01 -10.44 -14.62
CA ARG A 168 3.43 -9.79 -15.79
C ARG A 168 4.50 -8.90 -16.41
N GLU A 169 4.82 -9.10 -17.68
CA GLU A 169 5.50 -8.07 -18.47
C GLU A 169 4.42 -7.15 -19.07
N VAL A 170 4.65 -5.84 -19.06
CA VAL A 170 3.72 -4.90 -19.72
C VAL A 170 4.37 -4.39 -20.99
N GLU A 171 3.69 -4.59 -22.13
CA GLU A 171 4.14 -4.11 -23.44
C GLU A 171 4.06 -2.58 -23.57
N ASN A 172 3.24 -1.92 -22.75
CA ASN A 172 3.05 -0.48 -22.77
C ASN A 172 3.64 0.21 -21.52
N GLU A 173 4.24 1.39 -21.73
CA GLU A 173 4.96 2.21 -20.73
C GLU A 173 4.12 2.65 -19.52
N ARG A 174 2.82 2.30 -19.48
CA ARG A 174 1.87 2.67 -18.43
C ARG A 174 1.73 1.61 -17.33
N GLY A 175 2.73 0.76 -17.13
CA GLY A 175 2.96 0.00 -15.89
C GLY A 175 1.79 -0.85 -15.34
N GLY A 176 0.67 -1.02 -16.04
CA GLY A 176 -0.55 -1.66 -15.51
C GLY A 176 -1.11 -0.99 -14.25
N GLU A 177 -2.16 -1.58 -13.67
CA GLU A 177 -2.69 -1.24 -12.33
C GLU A 177 -1.74 -1.73 -11.22
N ARG A 178 -0.43 -1.49 -11.39
CA ARG A 178 0.58 -1.89 -10.41
C ARG A 178 0.70 -0.86 -9.30
N SER A 179 0.82 -1.37 -8.09
CA SER A 179 1.06 -0.55 -6.93
C SER A 179 1.87 -1.30 -5.88
N ILE A 180 2.42 -0.54 -4.94
CA ILE A 180 3.05 -1.08 -3.74
C ILE A 180 2.47 -0.40 -2.52
N ILE A 181 2.40 -1.14 -1.41
CA ILE A 181 2.15 -0.60 -0.08
C ILE A 181 3.31 -0.96 0.83
N TRP A 182 3.71 -0.04 1.69
CA TRP A 182 4.92 -0.20 2.47
C TRP A 182 4.80 0.42 3.86
N GLY A 183 5.35 -0.27 4.86
CA GLY A 183 5.27 0.15 6.28
C GLY A 183 4.02 -0.35 6.98
N VAL A 184 3.29 -1.29 6.39
CA VAL A 184 2.08 -1.90 6.97
C VAL A 184 2.40 -3.33 7.37
N ASP A 185 2.01 -3.71 8.58
CA ASP A 185 1.96 -5.11 8.97
C ASP A 185 0.79 -5.77 8.22
N TYR A 186 1.10 -6.45 7.12
CA TYR A 186 0.11 -7.21 6.37
C TYR A 186 -0.29 -8.47 7.16
N ALA A 187 -1.58 -8.58 7.50
CA ALA A 187 -2.18 -9.83 7.91
C ALA A 187 -2.69 -10.53 6.64
N PRO A 188 -2.00 -11.55 6.11
CA PRO A 188 -2.47 -12.21 4.90
C PRO A 188 -3.85 -12.85 5.12
N GLY A 189 -4.61 -12.98 4.03
CA GLY A 189 -5.68 -13.96 3.92
C GLY A 189 -5.11 -15.39 3.97
N GLU A 190 -5.81 -16.37 3.39
CA GLU A 190 -5.30 -17.74 3.31
C GLU A 190 -3.92 -17.77 2.62
N ASP A 191 -2.89 -18.24 3.33
CA ASP A 191 -1.55 -18.41 2.78
C ASP A 191 -1.54 -19.57 1.78
N ILE A 192 -1.47 -19.23 0.49
CA ILE A 192 -1.41 -20.23 -0.60
C ILE A 192 0.03 -20.57 -1.02
N THR A 193 1.06 -20.10 -0.29
CA THR A 193 2.47 -20.46 -0.52
C THR A 193 2.72 -21.97 -0.66
N PRO A 194 2.01 -22.90 0.01
CA PRO A 194 2.18 -24.34 -0.22
C PRO A 194 1.82 -24.82 -1.64
N LYS A 195 1.03 -24.07 -2.41
CA LYS A 195 0.69 -24.35 -3.82
C LYS A 195 1.74 -23.79 -4.79
N TYR A 196 2.73 -23.09 -4.26
CA TYR A 196 3.70 -22.31 -5.03
C TYR A 196 5.03 -23.05 -5.13
N ARG A 197 5.62 -22.99 -6.33
CA ARG A 197 7.05 -23.22 -6.51
C ARG A 197 7.70 -21.84 -6.64
N PRO A 198 8.88 -21.60 -6.04
CA PRO A 198 9.61 -20.33 -6.18
C PRO A 198 9.62 -19.89 -7.64
N VAL A 199 9.49 -18.57 -7.90
CA VAL A 199 9.51 -17.98 -9.26
C VAL A 199 10.56 -18.72 -10.08
N VAL A 200 10.11 -19.60 -10.96
CA VAL A 200 11.01 -20.24 -11.93
C VAL A 200 11.07 -19.25 -13.06
N ILE A 201 12.16 -18.48 -13.08
CA ILE A 201 12.59 -17.75 -14.26
C ILE A 201 13.04 -18.82 -15.24
N GLU A 202 12.24 -19.10 -16.26
CA GLU A 202 12.74 -19.77 -17.47
C GLU A 202 13.51 -18.76 -18.32
#